data_AF-A0A836VZ25-F1
#
_entry.id   AF-A0A836VZ25-F1
#
_cell.length_a   1.000
_cell.length_b   1.000
_cell.length_c   1.000
_cell.angle_alpha   90.00
_cell.angle_beta   90.00
_cell.angle_gamma   90.00
#
_symmetry.space_group_name_H-M   'P 1'
#
loop_
_entity.id
_entity.type
_entity.pdbx_description
1 polymer ?
#
loop_
_entity_poly.entity_id
_entity_poly.type
_entity_poly.pdbx_seq_one_letter_code
_entity_poly.pdbx_strand_id
1 'polypeptide(L)'
;MIKVDSTTLDVDSGYVYLLSQDNAGVIDNSSGLQLGLNLAHSFSKTVSLSEKFGVNFASDKILTSSETALRIKVSDKVSLGFAFTIKNDSSPAAGVKPTDTLSSINVGYSL
;
A
#
# COMPACT_ATOMS: atom_id res chain seq x y z
N MET A 1 -7.70 -11.35 11.04
CA MET A 1 -8.41 -11.80 9.83
C MET A 1 -9.88 -12.04 10.12
N ILE A 2 -10.76 -11.24 9.53
CA ILE A 2 -12.21 -11.45 9.47
C ILE A 2 -12.52 -11.93 8.05
N LYS A 3 -13.32 -12.98 7.90
CA LYS A 3 -13.69 -13.54 6.59
C LYS A 3 -15.20 -13.75 6.51
N VAL A 4 -15.81 -13.25 5.43
CA VAL A 4 -17.22 -13.45 5.10
C VAL A 4 -17.31 -13.75 3.61
N ASP A 5 -17.75 -14.96 3.27
CA ASP A 5 -17.83 -15.48 1.90
C ASP A 5 -16.53 -15.28 1.10
N SER A 6 -16.58 -14.44 0.06
CA SER A 6 -15.47 -14.11 -0.83
C SER A 6 -14.70 -12.87 -0.39
N THR A 7 -14.98 -12.34 0.80
CA THR A 7 -14.36 -11.14 1.37
C THR A 7 -13.49 -11.49 2.58
N THR A 8 -12.29 -10.94 2.62
CA THR A 8 -11.40 -10.97 3.78
C THR A 8 -11.03 -9.54 4.19
N LEU A 9 -11.03 -9.27 5.48
CA LEU A 9 -10.50 -8.06 6.08
C LEU A 9 -9.43 -8.42 7.09
N ASP A 10 -8.22 -7.94 6.86
CA ASP A 10 -7.10 -8.05 7.76
C ASP A 10 -6.78 -6.71 8.37
N VAL A 11 -6.46 -6.73 9.66
CA VAL A 11 -6.00 -5.59 10.42
C VAL A 11 -4.61 -5.95 10.91
N ASP A 12 -3.65 -5.08 10.64
CA ASP A 12 -2.28 -5.21 11.10
C ASP A 12 -1.86 -3.95 11.86
N SER A 13 -0.96 -4.15 12.81
CA SER A 13 -0.34 -3.06 13.56
C SER A 13 1.08 -3.46 13.92
N GLY A 14 2.02 -2.54 13.79
CA GLY A 14 3.43 -2.82 14.05
C GLY A 14 4.18 -1.59 14.53
N TYR A 15 5.24 -1.81 15.27
CA TYR A 15 6.20 -0.75 15.58
C TYR A 15 7.22 -0.65 14.44
N VAL A 16 7.57 0.56 14.03
CA VAL A 16 8.50 0.79 12.91
C VAL A 16 9.65 1.68 13.39
N TYR A 17 10.87 1.29 13.05
CA TYR A 17 12.06 2.15 13.14
C TYR A 17 12.53 2.48 11.73
N LEU A 18 12.56 3.77 11.41
CA LEU A 18 12.94 4.30 10.11
C LEU A 18 14.29 5.01 10.25
N LEU A 19 15.23 4.60 9.41
CA LEU A 19 16.50 5.28 9.21
C LEU A 19 16.43 5.93 7.84
N SER A 20 16.47 7.26 7.79
CA SER A 20 16.49 8.02 6.55
C SER A 20 17.79 8.80 6.46
N GLN A 21 18.40 8.82 5.29
CA GLN A 21 19.57 9.65 5.01
C GLN A 21 19.20 10.64 3.93
N ASP A 22 19.41 11.93 4.21
CA ASP A 22 19.21 12.96 3.20
C ASP A 22 20.40 13.03 2.21
N ASN A 23 20.25 13.81 1.14
CA ASN A 23 21.30 14.00 0.14
C ASN A 23 22.55 14.72 0.68
N ALA A 24 22.48 15.32 1.87
CA ALA A 24 23.61 15.95 2.57
C ALA A 24 24.32 14.99 3.54
N GLY A 25 23.84 13.75 3.66
CA GLY A 25 24.41 12.71 4.51
C GLY A 25 23.94 12.75 5.97
N VAL A 26 22.99 13.62 6.30
CA VAL A 26 22.38 13.68 7.64
C VAL A 26 21.50 12.45 7.83
N ILE A 27 21.76 11.72 8.92
CA ILE A 27 20.97 10.55 9.31
C ILE A 27 19.88 11.04 10.25
N ASP A 28 18.63 10.82 9.85
CA ASP A 28 17.46 11.04 10.66
C ASP A 28 16.85 9.70 11.10
N ASN A 29 16.61 9.60 12.41
CA ASN A 29 16.08 8.40 13.04
C ASN A 29 14.69 8.73 13.54
N SER A 30 13.69 8.08 12.96
CA SER A 30 12.32 8.18 13.44
C SER A 30 11.82 6.81 13.87
N SER A 31 10.97 6.83 14.88
CA SER A 31 10.32 5.64 15.39
C SER A 31 8.83 5.90 15.42
N GLY A 32 8.04 4.84 15.30
CA GLY A 32 6.64 5.02 15.01
C GLY A 32 5.78 3.79 15.14
N LEU A 33 4.49 4.02 14.95
CA LEU A 33 3.46 3.01 14.90
C LEU A 33 2.89 2.94 13.49
N GLN A 34 2.82 1.75 12.93
CA GLN A 34 2.11 1.45 11.70
C GLN A 34 0.79 0.76 12.03
N LEU A 35 -0.28 1.18 11.37
CA LEU A 35 -1.56 0.51 11.32
C LEU A 35 -1.91 0.22 9.86
N GLY A 36 -2.40 -0.97 9.58
CA GLY A 36 -2.81 -1.41 8.25
C GLY A 36 -4.19 -2.06 8.26
N LEU A 37 -4.94 -1.82 7.21
CA LEU A 37 -6.19 -2.47 6.88
C LEU A 37 -6.08 -3.03 5.47
N ASN A 38 -6.27 -4.34 5.30
CA ASN A 38 -6.24 -4.99 4.01
C ASN A 38 -7.59 -5.66 3.75
N LEU A 39 -8.37 -5.09 2.85
CA LEU A 39 -9.59 -5.68 2.34
C LEU A 39 -9.27 -6.42 1.04
N ALA A 40 -9.75 -7.65 0.89
CA ALA A 40 -9.73 -8.36 -0.38
C ALA A 40 -11.11 -8.96 -0.65
N HIS A 41 -11.61 -8.80 -1.87
CA HIS A 41 -12.89 -9.31 -2.31
C HIS A 41 -12.73 -10.03 -3.65
N SER A 42 -13.19 -11.27 -3.73
CA SER A 42 -13.25 -12.02 -4.98
C SER A 42 -14.67 -11.97 -5.54
N PHE A 43 -14.86 -11.29 -6.66
CA PHE A 43 -16.15 -11.28 -7.37
C PHE A 43 -16.42 -12.62 -8.06
N SER A 44 -15.34 -13.26 -8.53
CA SER A 44 -15.38 -14.56 -9.18
C SER A 44 -14.05 -15.30 -9.00
N LYS A 45 -13.92 -16.49 -9.59
CA LYS A 45 -12.63 -17.22 -9.65
C LYS A 45 -11.56 -16.50 -10.47
N THR A 46 -11.94 -15.51 -11.28
CA THR A 46 -11.04 -14.81 -12.19
C THR A 46 -10.88 -13.34 -11.89
N VAL A 47 -11.79 -12.71 -11.13
CA VAL A 47 -11.73 -11.28 -10.85
C VAL A 47 -11.76 -11.03 -9.35
N SER A 48 -10.77 -10.29 -8.87
CA SER A 48 -10.65 -9.88 -7.47
C SER A 48 -10.25 -8.42 -7.34
N LEU A 49 -10.80 -7.75 -6.33
CA LEU A 49 -10.41 -6.42 -5.88
C LEU A 49 -9.67 -6.55 -4.54
N SER A 50 -8.67 -5.71 -4.32
CA SER A 50 -8.09 -5.50 -3.00
C SER A 50 -7.91 -4.02 -2.72
N GLU A 51 -8.12 -3.64 -1.47
CA GLU A 51 -7.85 -2.31 -0.97
C GLU A 51 -6.94 -2.42 0.24
N LYS A 52 -5.83 -1.69 0.23
CA LYS A 52 -4.88 -1.62 1.34
C LYS A 52 -4.80 -0.20 1.81
N PHE A 53 -5.18 0.03 3.05
CA PHE A 53 -5.04 1.30 3.72
C PHE A 53 -3.98 1.17 4.82
N GLY A 54 -3.10 2.16 4.90
CA GLY A 54 -2.01 2.17 5.87
C GLY A 54 -1.80 3.56 6.44
N VAL A 55 -1.52 3.63 7.73
CA VAL A 55 -1.12 4.85 8.42
C VAL A 55 0.14 4.56 9.23
N ASN A 56 1.18 5.35 9.01
CA ASN A 56 2.41 5.32 9.80
C ASN A 56 2.52 6.63 10.57
N PHE A 57 2.48 6.53 11.89
CA PHE A 57 2.74 7.63 12.81
C PHE A 57 4.21 7.59 13.18
N ALA A 58 5.03 8.48 12.62
CA ALA A 58 6.41 8.70 13.06
C ALA A 58 6.48 9.94 13.95
N SER A 59 7.61 10.11 14.64
CA SER A 59 7.85 11.24 15.56
C SER A 59 7.67 12.63 14.93
N ASP A 60 7.95 12.75 13.64
CA ASP A 60 8.04 14.01 12.88
C ASP A 60 7.03 14.10 11.73
N LYS A 61 6.38 12.99 11.35
CA LYS A 61 5.46 12.94 10.20
C LYS A 61 4.43 11.82 10.32
N ILE A 62 3.31 12.02 9.64
CA ILE A 62 2.29 10.99 9.43
C ILE A 62 2.27 10.67 7.95
N LEU A 63 2.49 9.40 7.61
CA LEU A 63 2.37 8.89 6.26
C LEU A 63 1.07 8.09 6.15
N THR A 64 0.24 8.43 5.19
CA THR A 64 -0.95 7.64 4.85
C THR A 64 -0.81 7.08 3.44
N SER A 65 -1.25 5.85 3.25
CA SER A 65 -1.27 5.21 1.93
C SER A 65 -2.57 4.48 1.72
N SER A 66 -3.13 4.60 0.52
CA SER A 66 -4.27 3.82 0.06
C SER A 66 -3.96 3.24 -1.30
N GLU A 67 -4.03 1.92 -1.43
CA GLU A 67 -3.86 1.21 -2.70
C GLU A 67 -5.12 0.44 -3.02
N THR A 68 -5.72 0.73 -4.18
CA THR A 68 -6.81 -0.07 -4.74
C THR A 68 -6.26 -0.84 -5.92
N ALA A 69 -6.42 -2.16 -5.94
CA ALA A 69 -5.95 -3.03 -7.00
C ALA A 69 -7.03 -3.97 -7.51
N LEU A 70 -7.20 -4.02 -8.83
CA LEU A 70 -8.04 -4.98 -9.54
C LEU A 70 -7.14 -6.01 -10.22
N ARG A 71 -7.38 -7.29 -9.97
CA ARG A 71 -6.68 -8.39 -10.61
C ARG A 71 -7.65 -9.24 -11.43
N ILE A 72 -7.25 -9.54 -12.66
CA ILE A 72 -7.97 -10.37 -13.61
C ILE A 72 -7.08 -11.55 -13.99
N LYS A 73 -7.49 -12.76 -13.64
CA LYS A 73 -6.89 -14.01 -14.10
C LYS A 73 -7.45 -14.33 -15.49
N VAL A 74 -6.61 -14.18 -16.52
CA VAL A 74 -6.97 -14.45 -17.92
C VAL A 74 -6.92 -15.95 -18.19
N SER A 75 -5.93 -16.64 -17.62
CA SER A 75 -5.79 -18.10 -17.66
C SER A 75 -5.07 -18.58 -16.40
N ASP A 76 -4.83 -19.88 -16.27
CA ASP A 76 -3.99 -20.41 -15.20
C ASP A 76 -2.55 -19.91 -15.24
N LYS A 77 -2.10 -19.38 -16.39
CA LYS A 77 -0.73 -18.92 -16.61
C LYS A 77 -0.60 -17.42 -16.82
N VAL A 78 -1.69 -16.68 -16.97
CA VAL A 78 -1.67 -15.24 -17.31
C VAL A 78 -2.64 -14.47 -16.44
N SER A 79 -2.17 -13.34 -15.92
CA SER A 79 -2.97 -12.39 -15.16
C SER A 79 -2.66 -10.95 -15.53
N LEU A 80 -3.68 -10.10 -15.43
CA LEU A 80 -3.58 -8.65 -15.56
C LEU A 80 -3.88 -8.02 -14.19
N GLY A 81 -3.15 -6.96 -13.85
CA GLY A 81 -3.34 -6.21 -12.63
C GLY A 81 -3.36 -4.72 -12.90
N PHE A 82 -4.35 -4.02 -12.38
CA PHE A 82 -4.42 -2.57 -12.36
C PHE A 82 -4.36 -2.13 -10.92
N ALA A 83 -3.48 -1.20 -10.56
CA ALA A 83 -3.48 -0.64 -9.23
C ALA A 83 -3.36 0.88 -9.26
N PHE A 84 -4.07 1.52 -8.35
CA PHE A 84 -4.02 2.94 -8.11
C PHE A 84 -3.65 3.17 -6.66
N THR A 85 -2.59 3.91 -6.43
CA THR A 85 -2.06 4.20 -5.10
C THR A 85 -2.07 5.69 -4.87
N ILE A 86 -2.58 6.12 -3.73
CA ILE A 86 -2.45 7.47 -3.21
C ILE A 86 -1.59 7.39 -1.96
N LYS A 87 -0.57 8.24 -1.88
CA LYS A 87 0.23 8.41 -0.67
C LYS A 87 0.18 9.87 -0.25
N ASN A 88 0.04 10.12 1.04
CA ASN A 88 0.11 11.45 1.60
C ASN A 88 1.12 11.50 2.75
N ASP A 89 1.96 12.52 2.74
CA ASP A 89 2.92 12.86 3.76
C ASP A 89 2.51 14.21 4.39
N SER A 90 2.30 14.22 5.70
CA SER A 90 1.91 15.42 6.43
C SER A 90 3.04 16.43 6.58
N SER A 91 4.30 16.03 6.37
CA SER A 91 5.48 16.89 6.49
C SER A 91 6.50 16.57 5.38
N PRO A 92 6.15 16.83 4.10
CA PRO A 92 7.04 16.55 2.99
C PRO A 92 8.27 17.46 3.03
N ALA A 93 9.38 16.98 2.49
CA ALA A 93 10.58 17.81 2.31
C ALA A 93 10.30 19.05 1.46
N ALA A 94 11.10 20.11 1.65
CA ALA A 94 10.95 21.35 0.90
C ALA A 94 11.00 21.11 -0.62
N GLY A 95 10.00 21.63 -1.34
CA GLY A 95 9.87 21.46 -2.79
C GLY A 95 9.13 20.19 -3.23
N VAL A 96 8.70 19.32 -2.30
CA VAL A 96 7.94 18.10 -2.59
C VAL A 96 6.45 18.32 -2.28
N LYS A 97 5.57 17.74 -3.09
CA LYS A 97 4.13 17.81 -2.85
C LYS A 97 3.73 16.86 -1.71
N PRO A 98 2.77 17.25 -0.85
CA PRO A 98 2.27 16.38 0.22
C PRO A 98 1.60 15.10 -0.28
N THR A 99 1.07 15.08 -1.50
CA THR A 99 0.33 13.95 -2.05
C THR A 99 0.99 13.47 -3.34
N ASP A 100 1.20 12.16 -3.42
CA ASP A 100 1.68 11.43 -4.58
C ASP A 100 0.63 10.41 -5.05
N THR A 101 0.53 10.24 -6.36
CA THR A 101 -0.39 9.28 -6.98
C THR A 101 0.34 8.41 -7.99
N LEU A 102 0.09 7.11 -7.92
CA LEU A 102 0.70 6.12 -8.81
C LEU A 102 -0.38 5.25 -9.44
N SER A 103 -0.46 5.27 -10.76
CA SER A 103 -1.25 4.33 -11.56
C SER A 103 -0.31 3.29 -12.14
N SER A 104 -0.62 2.00 -11.95
CA SER A 104 0.18 0.90 -12.47
C SER A 104 -0.67 -0.12 -13.23
N ILE A 105 -0.07 -0.67 -14.28
CA ILE A 105 -0.59 -1.79 -15.07
C ILE A 105 0.46 -2.88 -15.04
N ASN A 106 0.06 -4.10 -14.68
CA ASN A 106 0.93 -5.24 -14.45
C ASN A 106 0.44 -6.42 -15.28
N VAL A 107 1.38 -7.15 -15.87
CA VAL A 107 1.11 -8.43 -16.55
C VAL A 107 1.94 -9.50 -15.85
N GLY A 108 1.26 -10.46 -15.23
CA GLY A 108 1.90 -11.62 -14.61
C GLY A 108 1.76 -12.84 -15.50
N TYR A 109 2.85 -13.58 -15.69
CA TYR A 109 2.84 -14.85 -16.43
C TYR A 109 3.65 -15.94 -15.69
N SER A 110 3.26 -17.20 -15.88
CA SER A 110 4.00 -18.37 -15.37
C SER A 110 4.23 -19.39 -16.49
N LEU A 111 5.42 -20.00 -16.53
CA LEU A 111 5.81 -21.02 -17.52
C LEU A 111 5.13 -22.37 -17.26
#